data_AF-A0A383W4V1-F1
#
_entry.id   AF-A0A383W4V1-F1
#
_cell.length_a   1.000
_cell.length_b   1.000
_cell.length_c   1.000
_cell.angle_alpha   90.00
_cell.angle_beta   90.00
_cell.angle_gamma   90.00
#
_symmetry.space_group_name_H-M   'P 1'
#
loop_
_entity.id
_entity.type
_entity.pdbx_description
1 polymer ?
#
loop_
_entity_poly.entity_id
_entity_poly.type
_entity_poly.pdbx_seq_one_letter_code
_entity_poly.pdbx_strand_id
1 'polypeptide(L)'
;MRTILVFVSISVLAAAHACCAQQEAAAAQCSVKYATDSQLLFGDVFEACKSGCQPRTDDWSQGCNPAVVPNPLRYGTCRPSQTQLVLRHLSGQGDFAAMSRFSPCTLHQHLKGRTLWLVGDSLMKNYYLALRCFLLDFWDHAKGECAPTPDPALHRAIYQAADTNISSVLGSNVITDVPRCLHLVSGGRVCWVHCVRGEEFAGTDPQAPGLLPLLQSSGVAKGRDVFFVNFGRWHYFNCLGLQEDTYRKSLHQLGEFYQATRSSFPNLIFKVSSHDHTACQQGQQAARAIKDKCVPVSEGAYPLTLGRTVASIGEQVLSRYGVPLINTYNATVALHLGHIFHPLGEVQDCLHYCSPGIPEYDMWGMFKAMQALSIKPLEPQTAGVTAAADAAAATAAADEAAAAAAAEPAAQACVPVTDTIPPPGWSYYYDSKFRRGGSAAGGGDVAQMRQDEWDVLV
;
A
#
# COMPACT_ATOMS: atom_id res chain seq x y z
N MET A 1 -21.79 -41.41 25.69
CA MET A 1 -20.84 -40.50 24.99
C MET A 1 -21.62 -39.77 23.92
N ARG A 2 -21.93 -38.48 24.12
CA ARG A 2 -22.91 -37.71 23.36
C ARG A 2 -22.24 -36.73 22.39
N THR A 3 -22.70 -36.82 21.15
CA THR A 3 -22.80 -35.84 20.05
C THR A 3 -22.47 -34.37 20.39
N ILE A 4 -21.35 -33.86 19.88
CA ILE A 4 -21.06 -32.42 19.70
C ILE A 4 -20.59 -32.26 18.25
N LEU A 5 -21.49 -32.02 17.29
CA LEU A 5 -21.10 -31.83 15.89
C LEU A 5 -22.20 -31.20 15.00
N VAL A 6 -22.93 -30.16 15.43
CA VAL A 6 -23.88 -29.45 14.52
C VAL A 6 -24.11 -27.96 14.89
N PHE A 7 -23.06 -27.16 15.15
CA PHE A 7 -23.24 -25.70 15.33
C PHE A 7 -22.29 -24.81 14.51
N VAL A 8 -21.36 -25.38 13.73
CA VAL A 8 -20.35 -24.58 13.00
C VAL A 8 -20.83 -24.15 11.60
N SER A 9 -21.81 -24.84 10.99
CA SER A 9 -22.19 -24.58 9.59
C SER A 9 -23.13 -23.37 9.37
N ILE A 10 -23.88 -22.91 10.37
CA ILE A 10 -24.85 -21.81 10.17
C ILE A 10 -24.16 -20.43 10.11
N SER A 11 -23.08 -20.22 10.88
CA SER A 11 -22.43 -18.91 11.00
C SER A 11 -21.65 -18.48 9.75
N VAL A 12 -21.09 -19.42 8.99
CA VAL A 12 -20.29 -19.10 7.78
C VAL A 12 -21.17 -18.61 6.63
N LEU A 13 -22.38 -19.17 6.48
CA LEU A 13 -23.33 -18.78 5.44
C LEU A 13 -23.83 -17.33 5.65
N ALA A 14 -24.08 -16.92 6.89
CA ALA A 14 -24.57 -15.57 7.19
C ALA A 14 -23.56 -14.47 6.80
N ALA A 15 -22.26 -14.70 7.03
CA ALA A 15 -21.22 -13.73 6.70
C ALA A 15 -21.07 -13.53 5.17
N ALA A 16 -21.18 -14.61 4.39
CA ALA A 16 -21.07 -14.54 2.93
C ALA A 16 -22.23 -13.74 2.29
N HIS A 17 -23.45 -13.89 2.81
CA HIS A 17 -24.62 -13.15 2.32
C HIS A 17 -24.54 -11.65 2.64
N ALA A 18 -24.07 -11.29 3.84
CA ALA A 18 -23.91 -9.90 4.23
C ALA A 18 -22.95 -9.13 3.31
N CYS A 19 -21.87 -9.78 2.86
CA CYS A 19 -20.89 -9.16 1.97
C CYS A 19 -21.50 -8.81 0.60
N CYS A 20 -22.35 -9.68 0.03
CA CYS A 20 -22.97 -9.45 -1.27
C CYS A 20 -23.96 -8.28 -1.25
N ALA A 21 -24.84 -8.22 -0.24
CA ALA A 21 -25.82 -7.14 -0.11
C ALA A 21 -25.16 -5.75 0.02
N GLN A 22 -24.03 -5.67 0.72
CA GLN A 22 -23.30 -4.42 0.87
C GLN A 22 -22.69 -3.93 -0.45
N GLN A 23 -22.17 -4.83 -1.29
CA GLN A 23 -21.64 -4.49 -2.61
C GLN A 23 -22.73 -3.97 -3.54
N GLU A 24 -23.91 -4.60 -3.55
CA GLU A 24 -25.06 -4.16 -4.35
C GLU A 24 -25.57 -2.78 -3.92
N ALA A 25 -25.71 -2.56 -2.61
CA ALA A 25 -26.11 -1.26 -2.07
C ALA A 25 -25.11 -0.16 -2.42
N ALA A 26 -23.81 -0.45 -2.32
CA ALA A 26 -22.75 0.50 -2.68
C ALA A 26 -22.79 0.85 -4.17
N ALA A 27 -23.03 -0.12 -5.06
CA ALA A 27 -23.18 0.10 -6.49
C ALA A 27 -24.41 0.96 -6.83
N ALA A 28 -25.53 0.72 -6.16
CA ALA A 28 -26.75 1.51 -6.33
C ALA A 28 -26.53 3.00 -5.99
N GLN A 29 -25.84 3.28 -4.88
CA GLN A 29 -25.55 4.64 -4.39
C GLN A 29 -24.33 5.29 -5.05
N CYS A 30 -23.70 4.62 -6.01
CA CYS A 30 -22.49 5.10 -6.65
C CYS A 30 -22.78 6.20 -7.67
N SER A 31 -22.00 7.29 -7.62
CA SER A 31 -22.05 8.40 -8.60
C SER A 31 -21.53 7.99 -9.98
N VAL A 32 -20.69 6.96 -10.03
CA VAL A 32 -20.14 6.38 -11.25
C VAL A 32 -20.92 5.13 -11.61
N LYS A 33 -21.21 4.94 -12.91
CA LYS A 33 -21.83 3.72 -13.42
C LYS A 33 -20.87 3.02 -14.36
N TYR A 34 -20.69 1.72 -14.11
CA TYR A 34 -19.86 0.82 -14.91
C TYR A 34 -20.72 -0.22 -15.62
N ALA A 35 -20.17 -0.85 -16.66
CA ALA A 35 -20.73 -2.06 -17.26
C ALA A 35 -20.81 -3.19 -16.21
N THR A 36 -21.88 -3.99 -16.27
CA THR A 36 -22.19 -5.01 -15.24
C THR A 36 -21.43 -6.32 -15.42
N ASP A 37 -20.83 -6.54 -16.58
CA ASP A 37 -20.07 -7.73 -16.97
C ASP A 37 -18.54 -7.55 -16.84
N SER A 38 -18.08 -6.40 -16.35
CA SER A 38 -16.67 -6.06 -16.23
C SER A 38 -16.03 -6.58 -14.94
N GLN A 39 -14.80 -7.07 -15.05
CA GLN A 39 -13.92 -7.39 -13.93
C GLN A 39 -13.18 -6.13 -13.47
N LEU A 40 -13.92 -5.19 -12.87
CA LEU A 40 -13.40 -3.87 -12.50
C LEU A 40 -12.12 -3.94 -11.66
N LEU A 41 -12.08 -4.86 -10.69
CA LEU A 41 -10.88 -5.06 -9.88
C LEU A 41 -9.65 -5.33 -10.74
N PHE A 42 -9.79 -6.05 -11.85
CA PHE A 42 -8.67 -6.50 -12.67
C PHE A 42 -8.50 -5.72 -13.98
N GLY A 43 -8.64 -4.40 -13.90
CA GLY A 43 -8.19 -3.47 -14.95
C GLY A 43 -9.30 -2.96 -15.88
N ASP A 44 -10.52 -3.49 -15.79
CA ASP A 44 -11.60 -3.06 -16.67
C ASP A 44 -12.13 -1.65 -16.35
N VAL A 45 -11.76 -1.03 -15.23
CA VAL A 45 -12.24 0.33 -14.82
C VAL A 45 -12.07 1.37 -15.92
N PHE A 46 -10.98 1.31 -16.69
CA PHE A 46 -10.71 2.27 -17.74
C PHE A 46 -11.80 2.23 -18.84
N GLU A 47 -12.14 1.04 -19.33
CA GLU A 47 -13.09 0.83 -20.44
C GLU A 47 -14.55 0.64 -19.99
N ALA A 48 -14.78 0.19 -18.75
CA ALA A 48 -16.09 -0.19 -18.25
C ALA A 48 -16.97 1.02 -17.89
N CYS A 49 -16.40 2.22 -17.78
CA CYS A 49 -17.14 3.42 -17.46
C CYS A 49 -18.30 3.68 -18.45
N LYS A 50 -19.49 3.99 -17.93
CA LYS A 50 -20.66 4.42 -18.72
C LYS A 50 -21.06 5.88 -18.45
N SER A 51 -20.98 6.34 -17.21
CA SER A 51 -21.34 7.71 -16.83
C SER A 51 -20.75 8.13 -15.49
N GLY A 52 -20.53 9.43 -15.30
CA GLY A 52 -20.06 10.01 -14.03
C GLY A 52 -18.55 9.87 -13.78
N CYS A 53 -17.78 9.58 -14.82
CA CYS A 53 -16.37 9.22 -14.75
C CYS A 53 -15.42 10.41 -14.92
N GLN A 54 -14.17 10.21 -14.52
CA GLN A 54 -13.10 11.16 -14.83
C GLN A 54 -12.72 11.13 -16.32
N PRO A 55 -12.18 12.23 -16.88
CA PRO A 55 -11.77 12.27 -18.29
C PRO A 55 -10.75 11.19 -18.62
N ARG A 56 -10.98 10.40 -19.68
CA ARG A 56 -10.05 9.32 -20.07
C ARG A 56 -8.85 9.80 -20.88
N THR A 57 -8.84 11.06 -21.30
CA THR A 57 -7.82 11.63 -22.19
C THR A 57 -6.69 12.35 -21.46
N ASP A 58 -6.77 12.48 -20.14
CA ASP A 58 -5.69 13.09 -19.35
C ASP A 58 -4.54 12.10 -19.08
N ASP A 59 -3.37 12.64 -18.74
CA ASP A 59 -2.16 11.86 -18.50
C ASP A 59 -2.37 10.81 -17.40
N TRP A 60 -3.14 11.14 -16.37
CA TRP A 60 -3.44 10.25 -15.25
C TRP A 60 -4.22 9.00 -15.68
N SER A 61 -5.28 9.20 -16.47
CA SER A 61 -6.06 8.12 -17.05
C SER A 61 -5.27 7.30 -18.04
N GLN A 62 -4.48 7.95 -18.91
CA GLN A 62 -3.59 7.24 -19.82
C GLN A 62 -2.53 6.43 -19.06
N GLY A 63 -2.11 6.89 -17.87
CA GLY A 63 -1.33 6.14 -16.90
C GLY A 63 -1.95 4.80 -16.48
N CYS A 64 -3.28 4.73 -16.50
CA CYS A 64 -4.07 3.57 -16.14
C CYS A 64 -4.60 2.78 -17.34
N ASN A 65 -4.46 3.30 -18.56
CA ASN A 65 -4.86 2.61 -19.78
C ASN A 65 -3.97 1.38 -20.04
N PRO A 66 -4.51 0.14 -20.02
CA PRO A 66 -3.73 -1.07 -20.26
C PRO A 66 -3.21 -1.18 -21.71
N ALA A 67 -3.76 -0.42 -22.66
CA ALA A 67 -3.31 -0.40 -24.05
C ALA A 67 -2.07 0.48 -24.28
N VAL A 68 -1.74 1.38 -23.34
CA VAL A 68 -0.56 2.27 -23.46
C VAL A 68 0.68 1.56 -22.95
N VAL A 69 1.60 1.25 -23.88
CA VAL A 69 2.89 0.59 -23.58
C VAL A 69 4.00 1.23 -24.44
N PRO A 70 5.14 1.68 -23.85
CA PRO A 70 5.40 1.78 -22.41
C PRO A 70 4.55 2.89 -21.77
N ASN A 71 4.25 2.74 -20.49
CA ASN A 71 3.50 3.73 -19.74
C ASN A 71 4.43 4.46 -18.76
N PRO A 72 4.69 5.76 -18.94
CA PRO A 72 5.66 6.49 -18.12
C PRO A 72 5.21 6.62 -16.65
N LEU A 73 3.93 6.43 -16.36
CA LEU A 73 3.37 6.52 -15.01
C LEU A 73 3.29 5.16 -14.31
N ARG A 74 3.70 4.06 -14.97
CA ARG A 74 3.74 2.72 -14.40
C ARG A 74 5.14 2.36 -13.94
N TYR A 75 5.20 1.60 -12.85
CA TYR A 75 6.45 1.10 -12.29
C TYR A 75 7.15 0.07 -13.21
N GLY A 76 6.37 -0.68 -14.00
CA GLY A 76 6.88 -1.58 -15.04
C GLY A 76 5.80 -1.94 -16.06
N THR A 77 6.15 -2.82 -16.99
CA THR A 77 5.27 -3.29 -18.06
C THR A 77 4.77 -4.70 -17.80
N CYS A 78 3.55 -4.99 -18.28
CA CYS A 78 2.91 -6.29 -18.13
C CYS A 78 2.40 -6.78 -19.46
N ARG A 79 2.64 -8.06 -19.74
CA ARG A 79 2.05 -8.73 -20.89
C ARG A 79 0.64 -9.21 -20.51
N PRO A 80 -0.35 -9.15 -21.41
CA PRO A 80 -1.70 -9.65 -21.13
C PRO A 80 -1.74 -11.10 -20.63
N SER A 81 -0.83 -11.94 -21.10
CA SER A 81 -0.71 -13.33 -20.65
C SER A 81 -0.36 -13.47 -19.17
N GLN A 82 0.38 -12.53 -18.58
CA GLN A 82 0.79 -12.57 -17.17
C GLN A 82 -0.40 -12.33 -16.25
N THR A 83 -1.20 -11.30 -16.55
CA THR A 83 -2.47 -11.04 -15.87
C THR A 83 -3.40 -12.24 -15.97
N GLN A 84 -3.57 -12.84 -17.15
CA GLN A 84 -4.43 -14.01 -17.32
C GLN A 84 -3.98 -15.22 -16.49
N LEU A 85 -2.67 -15.43 -16.33
CA LEU A 85 -2.13 -16.50 -15.47
C LEU A 85 -2.47 -16.25 -14.00
N VAL A 86 -2.33 -15.01 -13.52
CA VAL A 86 -2.71 -14.62 -12.16
C VAL A 86 -4.21 -14.83 -11.95
N LEU A 87 -5.06 -14.35 -12.87
CA LEU A 87 -6.52 -14.53 -12.78
C LEU A 87 -6.92 -16.00 -12.77
N ARG A 88 -6.31 -16.84 -13.62
CA ARG A 88 -6.57 -18.28 -13.63
C ARG A 88 -6.23 -18.91 -12.28
N HIS A 89 -5.09 -18.55 -11.69
CA HIS A 89 -4.71 -19.03 -10.38
C HIS A 89 -5.72 -18.59 -9.30
N LEU A 90 -6.07 -17.30 -9.29
CA LEU A 90 -7.01 -16.74 -8.33
C LEU A 90 -8.43 -17.29 -8.50
N SER A 91 -8.83 -17.72 -9.70
CA SER A 91 -10.14 -18.33 -9.95
C SER A 91 -10.38 -19.63 -9.19
N GLY A 92 -9.30 -20.30 -8.75
CA GLY A 92 -9.38 -21.46 -7.88
C GLY A 92 -9.59 -21.13 -6.40
N GLN A 93 -9.54 -19.85 -6.01
CA GLN A 93 -9.78 -19.42 -4.63
C GLN A 93 -11.28 -19.38 -4.32
N GLY A 94 -11.66 -19.82 -3.11
CA GLY A 94 -13.06 -19.97 -2.73
C GLY A 94 -13.87 -18.67 -2.71
N ASP A 95 -13.21 -17.51 -2.66
CA ASP A 95 -13.83 -16.19 -2.64
C ASP A 95 -13.74 -15.43 -3.97
N PHE A 96 -13.25 -16.09 -5.05
CA PHE A 96 -13.05 -15.44 -6.34
C PHE A 96 -14.30 -14.76 -6.88
N ALA A 97 -15.48 -15.37 -6.71
CA ALA A 97 -16.74 -14.79 -7.18
C ALA A 97 -17.10 -13.48 -6.46
N ALA A 98 -16.79 -13.35 -5.16
CA ALA A 98 -17.03 -12.11 -4.42
C ALA A 98 -15.97 -11.05 -4.77
N MET A 99 -14.72 -11.50 -4.96
CA MET A 99 -13.62 -10.66 -5.40
C MET A 99 -13.85 -10.09 -6.81
N SER A 100 -14.36 -10.88 -7.75
CA SER A 100 -14.61 -10.43 -9.13
C SER A 100 -15.72 -9.39 -9.24
N ARG A 101 -16.62 -9.33 -8.25
CA ARG A 101 -17.65 -8.28 -8.11
C ARG A 101 -17.19 -7.06 -7.31
N PHE A 102 -16.00 -7.12 -6.71
CA PHE A 102 -15.45 -5.98 -5.97
C PHE A 102 -15.23 -4.80 -6.92
N SER A 103 -15.79 -3.66 -6.56
CA SER A 103 -15.85 -2.48 -7.42
C SER A 103 -15.25 -1.25 -6.73
N PRO A 104 -14.78 -0.26 -7.51
CA PRO A 104 -14.26 0.98 -6.96
C PRO A 104 -15.29 1.71 -6.08
N CYS A 105 -16.57 1.62 -6.45
CA CYS A 105 -17.71 2.11 -5.66
C CYS A 105 -17.71 1.55 -4.23
N THR A 106 -17.47 0.24 -4.08
CA THR A 106 -17.49 -0.43 -2.78
C THR A 106 -16.38 0.10 -1.88
N LEU A 107 -15.16 0.19 -2.40
CA LEU A 107 -14.02 0.71 -1.64
C LEU A 107 -14.20 2.21 -1.33
N HIS A 108 -14.57 3.01 -2.32
CA HIS A 108 -14.73 4.46 -2.18
C HIS A 108 -15.70 4.82 -1.05
N GLN A 109 -16.83 4.12 -0.89
CA GLN A 109 -17.77 4.37 0.21
C GLN A 109 -17.11 4.23 1.59
N HIS A 110 -16.16 3.31 1.75
CA HIS A 110 -15.43 3.15 3.01
C HIS A 110 -14.36 4.21 3.23
N LEU A 111 -13.86 4.83 2.16
CA LEU A 111 -12.81 5.83 2.21
C LEU A 111 -13.33 7.27 2.27
N LYS A 112 -14.63 7.51 2.02
CA LYS A 112 -15.24 8.83 2.13
C LYS A 112 -14.91 9.48 3.47
N GLY A 113 -14.28 10.65 3.42
CA GLY A 113 -13.88 11.42 4.60
C GLY A 113 -12.76 10.81 5.45
N ARG A 114 -12.14 9.70 5.02
CA ARG A 114 -11.01 9.03 5.68
C ARG A 114 -9.76 9.11 4.80
N THR A 115 -8.58 9.02 5.41
CA THR A 115 -7.35 8.73 4.69
C THR A 115 -7.05 7.24 4.77
N LEU A 116 -6.78 6.60 3.63
CA LEU A 116 -6.11 5.31 3.56
C LEU A 116 -4.61 5.56 3.46
N TRP A 117 -3.87 5.21 4.50
CA TRP A 117 -2.41 5.31 4.56
C TRP A 117 -1.79 3.98 4.14
N LEU A 118 -1.09 4.01 3.01
CA LEU A 118 -0.26 2.92 2.50
C LEU A 118 1.17 3.21 2.92
N VAL A 119 1.67 2.45 3.88
CA VAL A 119 3.01 2.69 4.44
C VAL A 119 3.83 1.43 4.25
N GLY A 120 4.92 1.52 3.51
CA GLY A 120 5.76 0.36 3.25
C GLY A 120 6.76 0.56 2.15
N ASP A 121 7.31 -0.57 1.71
CA ASP A 121 8.33 -0.63 0.67
C ASP A 121 7.76 -0.51 -0.76
N SER A 122 8.58 -0.85 -1.74
CA SER A 122 8.24 -0.81 -3.16
C SER A 122 7.08 -1.74 -3.56
N LEU A 123 6.77 -2.78 -2.77
CA LEU A 123 5.53 -3.56 -2.96
C LEU A 123 4.29 -2.74 -2.58
N MET A 124 4.37 -1.89 -1.55
CA MET A 124 3.29 -0.96 -1.22
C MET A 124 3.18 0.19 -2.23
N LYS A 125 4.30 0.60 -2.85
CA LYS A 125 4.26 1.49 -4.02
C LYS A 125 3.50 0.86 -5.18
N ASN A 126 3.81 -0.39 -5.52
CA ASN A 126 3.11 -1.14 -6.57
C ASN A 126 1.60 -1.24 -6.27
N TYR A 127 1.26 -1.47 -5.00
CA TYR A 127 -0.12 -1.45 -4.51
C TYR A 127 -0.81 -0.07 -4.61
N TYR A 128 -0.12 1.02 -4.25
CA TYR A 128 -0.62 2.39 -4.40
C TYR A 128 -0.95 2.73 -5.86
N LEU A 129 -0.05 2.38 -6.78
CA LEU A 129 -0.24 2.63 -8.22
C LEU A 129 -1.43 1.82 -8.78
N ALA A 130 -1.60 0.58 -8.32
CA ALA A 130 -2.77 -0.21 -8.66
C ALA A 130 -4.05 0.40 -8.10
N LEU A 131 -4.05 0.87 -6.84
CA LEU A 131 -5.20 1.55 -6.23
C LEU A 131 -5.56 2.85 -6.96
N ARG A 132 -4.57 3.61 -7.44
CA ARG A 132 -4.77 4.80 -8.27
C ARG A 132 -5.61 4.48 -9.51
N CYS A 133 -5.31 3.36 -10.17
CA CYS A 133 -6.05 2.93 -11.36
C CYS A 133 -7.38 2.27 -11.03
N PHE A 134 -7.49 1.53 -9.93
CA PHE A 134 -8.77 0.98 -9.49
C PHE A 134 -9.75 2.09 -9.09
N LEU A 135 -9.27 3.13 -8.40
CA LEU A 135 -10.08 4.28 -7.98
C LEU A 135 -10.13 5.42 -9.00
N LEU A 136 -9.78 5.17 -10.27
CA LEU A 136 -9.61 6.20 -11.31
C LEU A 136 -10.73 7.23 -11.34
N ASP A 137 -12.00 6.81 -11.22
CA ASP A 137 -13.14 7.74 -11.30
C ASP A 137 -13.48 8.46 -9.99
N PHE A 138 -12.81 8.12 -8.90
CA PHE A 138 -13.12 8.60 -7.55
C PHE A 138 -12.09 9.57 -7.00
N TRP A 139 -11.02 9.86 -7.73
CA TRP A 139 -10.04 10.84 -7.32
C TRP A 139 -10.01 12.03 -8.29
N ASP A 140 -9.56 13.17 -7.78
CA ASP A 140 -9.62 14.46 -8.45
C ASP A 140 -8.40 14.67 -9.34
N HIS A 141 -8.51 14.31 -10.62
CA HIS A 141 -7.41 14.39 -11.59
C HIS A 141 -6.86 15.80 -11.74
N ALA A 142 -7.71 16.83 -11.56
CA ALA A 142 -7.30 18.23 -11.67
C ALA A 142 -6.31 18.64 -10.56
N LYS A 143 -6.28 17.92 -9.43
CA LYS A 143 -5.33 18.15 -8.35
C LYS A 143 -4.02 17.37 -8.52
N GLY A 144 -4.04 16.29 -9.29
CA GLY A 144 -2.91 15.36 -9.36
C GLY A 144 -2.58 14.73 -8.01
N GLU A 145 -1.33 14.32 -7.84
CA GLU A 145 -0.80 13.82 -6.57
C GLU A 145 -0.40 15.00 -5.66
N CYS A 146 -0.86 14.98 -4.42
CA CYS A 146 -0.67 16.06 -3.45
C CYS A 146 0.21 15.61 -2.27
N ALA A 147 0.87 16.53 -1.57
CA ALA A 147 1.56 16.25 -0.33
C ALA A 147 0.55 15.83 0.78
N PRO A 148 0.94 14.98 1.75
CA PRO A 148 0.06 14.59 2.86
C PRO A 148 -0.33 15.75 3.78
N THR A 149 0.45 16.83 3.76
CA THR A 149 0.21 18.07 4.50
C THR A 149 0.64 19.27 3.67
N PRO A 150 -0.06 20.41 3.74
CA PRO A 150 0.39 21.64 3.09
C PRO A 150 1.54 22.32 3.83
N ASP A 151 1.86 21.90 5.07
CA ASP A 151 3.01 22.39 5.82
C ASP A 151 4.30 21.72 5.30
N PRO A 152 5.19 22.46 4.63
CA PRO A 152 6.40 21.88 4.05
C PRO A 152 7.39 21.38 5.12
N ALA A 153 7.40 21.95 6.33
CA ALA A 153 8.27 21.48 7.41
C ALA A 153 7.80 20.12 7.92
N LEU A 154 6.49 19.96 8.11
CA LEU A 154 5.90 18.68 8.50
C LEU A 154 5.97 17.63 7.38
N HIS A 155 5.81 18.01 6.11
CA HIS A 155 6.01 17.09 4.98
C HIS A 155 7.44 16.56 4.93
N ARG A 156 8.43 17.43 5.15
CA ARG A 156 9.83 17.04 5.30
C ARG A 156 10.04 16.11 6.50
N ALA A 157 9.43 16.40 7.66
CA ALA A 157 9.53 15.54 8.83
C ALA A 157 8.95 14.14 8.58
N ILE A 158 7.81 14.05 7.88
CA ILE A 158 7.21 12.77 7.47
C ILE A 158 8.18 11.99 6.56
N TYR A 159 8.79 12.66 5.58
CA TYR A 159 9.80 12.04 4.73
C TYR A 159 11.00 11.53 5.56
N GLN A 160 11.55 12.37 6.44
CA GLN A 160 12.73 12.03 7.24
C GLN A 160 12.49 10.90 8.23
N ALA A 161 11.29 10.82 8.83
CA ALA A 161 10.90 9.71 9.69
C ALA A 161 10.83 8.38 8.94
N ALA A 162 10.63 8.42 7.61
CA ALA A 162 10.60 7.26 6.74
C ALA A 162 11.94 6.99 6.00
N ASP A 163 12.92 7.91 6.09
CA ASP A 163 14.21 7.86 5.38
C ASP A 163 15.38 7.77 6.37
N THR A 164 15.45 6.70 7.18
CA THR A 164 16.38 6.66 8.32
C THR A 164 17.83 6.33 7.96
N ASN A 165 18.15 6.16 6.67
CA ASN A 165 19.50 5.82 6.18
C ASN A 165 20.07 4.52 6.81
N ILE A 166 19.19 3.65 7.34
CA ILE A 166 19.56 2.35 7.91
C ILE A 166 19.85 1.36 6.77
N SER A 167 21.04 0.76 6.81
CA SER A 167 21.45 -0.28 5.86
C SER A 167 20.63 -1.55 6.03
N SER A 168 20.23 -2.16 4.91
CA SER A 168 19.45 -3.40 4.89
C SER A 168 20.33 -4.66 4.73
N VAL A 169 19.69 -5.85 4.70
CA VAL A 169 20.36 -7.11 4.26
C VAL A 169 21.00 -7.01 2.89
N LEU A 170 20.53 -6.08 2.04
CA LEU A 170 21.04 -5.87 0.69
C LEU A 170 22.33 -5.03 0.68
N GLY A 171 22.77 -4.53 1.84
CA GLY A 171 23.97 -3.69 1.97
C GLY A 171 23.82 -2.29 1.37
N SER A 172 22.67 -1.98 0.77
CA SER A 172 22.29 -0.66 0.26
C SER A 172 21.32 0.04 1.21
N ASN A 173 21.37 1.37 1.15
CA ASN A 173 20.34 2.24 1.72
C ASN A 173 19.29 2.47 0.63
N VAL A 174 18.03 2.51 1.04
CA VAL A 174 16.94 2.70 0.09
C VAL A 174 16.86 4.15 -0.33
N ILE A 175 16.50 4.38 -1.59
CA ILE A 175 16.01 5.68 -2.01
C ILE A 175 14.55 5.77 -1.61
N THR A 176 14.27 6.63 -0.66
CA THR A 176 12.92 6.93 -0.19
C THR A 176 12.26 7.92 -1.14
N ASP A 177 11.01 7.66 -1.53
CA ASP A 177 10.26 8.55 -2.42
C ASP A 177 9.52 9.60 -1.60
N VAL A 178 9.27 10.77 -2.21
CA VAL A 178 8.47 11.82 -1.57
C VAL A 178 7.04 11.33 -1.28
N PRO A 179 6.55 11.44 -0.02
CA PRO A 179 5.18 11.09 0.37
C PRO A 179 4.15 11.85 -0.47
N ARG A 180 3.08 11.16 -0.85
CA ARG A 180 2.06 11.70 -1.76
C ARG A 180 0.67 11.12 -1.52
N CYS A 181 -0.37 11.81 -1.97
CA CYS A 181 -1.76 11.46 -1.75
C CYS A 181 -2.62 11.72 -2.99
N LEU A 182 -3.57 10.82 -3.24
CA LEU A 182 -4.70 11.02 -4.14
C LEU A 182 -5.85 11.62 -3.34
N HIS A 183 -6.41 12.74 -3.78
CA HIS A 183 -7.60 13.35 -3.15
C HIS A 183 -8.87 12.80 -3.79
N LEU A 184 -9.79 12.26 -2.98
CA LEU A 184 -11.03 11.68 -3.48
C LEU A 184 -12.11 12.75 -3.71
N VAL A 185 -12.89 12.63 -4.79
CA VAL A 185 -13.90 13.65 -5.19
C VAL A 185 -15.03 13.82 -4.19
N SER A 186 -15.31 12.81 -3.36
CA SER A 186 -16.29 12.89 -2.26
C SER A 186 -15.64 13.06 -0.88
N GLY A 187 -14.41 13.58 -0.85
CA GLY A 187 -13.61 13.71 0.36
C GLY A 187 -12.94 12.39 0.77
N GLY A 188 -11.89 12.53 1.58
CA GLY A 188 -10.97 11.44 1.88
C GLY A 188 -9.77 11.42 0.94
N ARG A 189 -8.81 10.53 1.22
CA ARG A 189 -7.53 10.47 0.52
C ARG A 189 -6.99 9.03 0.48
N VAL A 190 -6.14 8.74 -0.49
CA VAL A 190 -5.24 7.57 -0.47
C VAL A 190 -3.81 8.10 -0.46
N CYS A 191 -3.12 7.96 0.66
CA CYS A 191 -1.76 8.46 0.85
C CYS A 191 -0.77 7.30 0.84
N TRP A 192 0.38 7.51 0.20
CA TRP A 192 1.51 6.60 0.22
C TRP A 192 2.73 7.27 0.84
N VAL A 193 3.37 6.54 1.75
CA VAL A 193 4.65 6.90 2.38
C VAL A 193 5.61 5.74 2.17
N HIS A 194 6.70 5.98 1.44
CA HIS A 194 7.76 5.00 1.24
C HIS A 194 8.52 4.86 2.57
N CYS A 195 8.38 3.72 3.24
CA CYS A 195 8.94 3.45 4.56
C CYS A 195 9.29 1.96 4.61
N VAL A 196 10.57 1.66 4.45
CA VAL A 196 11.03 0.34 3.97
C VAL A 196 11.44 -0.59 5.11
N ARG A 197 11.94 -0.01 6.20
CA ARG A 197 12.46 -0.72 7.35
C ARG A 197 11.47 -0.63 8.49
N GLY A 198 11.14 -1.77 9.09
CA GLY A 198 10.21 -1.82 10.22
C GLY A 198 10.60 -0.94 11.42
N GLU A 199 11.88 -0.64 11.60
CA GLU A 199 12.39 0.28 12.63
C GLU A 199 11.87 1.72 12.48
N GLU A 200 11.50 2.11 11.27
CA GLU A 200 11.07 3.47 10.91
C GLU A 200 9.59 3.70 11.27
N PHE A 201 8.80 2.63 11.41
CA PHE A 201 7.35 2.72 11.60
C PHE A 201 6.99 3.24 12.98
N ALA A 202 7.47 2.55 14.01
CA ALA A 202 7.05 2.73 15.39
C ALA A 202 8.26 2.98 16.33
N GLY A 203 9.32 3.57 15.79
CA GLY A 203 10.48 4.00 16.58
C GLY A 203 10.05 4.88 17.77
N THR A 204 10.62 4.58 18.94
CA THR A 204 10.23 5.19 20.23
C THR A 204 11.13 6.34 20.66
N ASP A 205 12.09 6.75 19.82
CA ASP A 205 12.98 7.87 20.14
C ASP A 205 12.16 9.19 20.13
N PRO A 206 12.04 9.90 21.27
CA PRO A 206 11.28 11.14 21.32
C PRO A 206 11.88 12.26 20.45
N GLN A 207 13.18 12.22 20.14
CA GLN A 207 13.85 13.22 19.31
C GLN A 207 13.75 12.90 17.81
N ALA A 208 13.49 11.64 17.48
CA ALA A 208 13.32 11.14 16.12
C ALA A 208 12.20 10.07 16.11
N PRO A 209 10.94 10.48 16.36
CA PRO A 209 9.85 9.53 16.47
C PRO A 209 9.68 8.78 15.15
N GLY A 210 9.26 7.52 15.26
CA GLY A 210 8.85 6.76 14.10
C GLY A 210 7.71 7.45 13.34
N LEU A 211 7.53 7.05 12.09
CA LEU A 211 6.54 7.63 11.18
C LEU A 211 5.12 7.60 11.75
N LEU A 212 4.68 6.50 12.36
CA LEU A 212 3.31 6.37 12.87
C LEU A 212 3.05 7.30 14.07
N PRO A 213 3.89 7.35 15.12
CA PRO A 213 3.81 8.37 16.16
C PRO A 213 3.83 9.81 15.63
N LEU A 214 4.66 10.11 14.62
CA LEU A 214 4.73 11.44 14.02
C LEU A 214 3.41 11.82 13.32
N LEU A 215 2.86 10.92 12.50
CA LEU A 215 1.58 11.14 11.80
C LEU A 215 0.43 11.35 12.77
N GLN A 216 0.42 10.61 13.88
CA GLN A 216 -0.60 10.72 14.92
C GLN A 216 -0.47 12.01 15.72
N SER A 217 0.72 12.30 16.25
CA SER A 217 0.95 13.45 17.14
C SER A 217 0.85 14.79 16.42
N SER A 218 1.14 14.85 15.12
CA SER A 218 1.00 16.05 14.30
C SER A 218 -0.43 16.34 13.83
N GLY A 219 -1.38 15.42 14.05
CA GLY A 219 -2.77 15.55 13.60
C GLY A 219 -2.99 15.36 12.10
N VAL A 220 -1.94 15.01 11.34
CA VAL A 220 -2.04 14.71 9.90
C VAL A 220 -2.87 13.45 9.66
N ALA A 221 -2.68 12.45 10.51
CA ALA A 221 -3.53 11.27 10.56
C ALA A 221 -4.60 11.39 11.65
N LYS A 222 -5.80 10.93 11.33
CA LYS A 222 -6.97 10.97 12.22
C LYS A 222 -7.26 9.57 12.75
N GLY A 223 -7.90 9.47 13.92
CA GLY A 223 -8.25 8.16 14.50
C GLY A 223 -9.22 7.32 13.68
N ARG A 224 -9.90 7.95 12.72
CA ARG A 224 -10.78 7.27 11.75
C ARG A 224 -10.07 6.86 10.47
N ASP A 225 -8.83 7.25 10.26
CA ASP A 225 -8.07 6.83 9.08
C ASP A 225 -7.79 5.32 9.13
N VAL A 226 -7.40 4.74 7.99
CA VAL A 226 -7.05 3.32 7.86
C VAL A 226 -5.59 3.21 7.48
N PHE A 227 -4.84 2.37 8.18
CA PHE A 227 -3.42 2.14 7.96
C PHE A 227 -3.24 0.74 7.41
N PHE A 228 -2.77 0.64 6.17
CA PHE A 228 -2.38 -0.62 5.55
C PHE A 228 -0.86 -0.61 5.39
N VAL A 229 -0.20 -1.35 6.26
CA VAL A 229 1.24 -1.26 6.47
C VAL A 229 1.95 -2.54 6.03
N ASN A 230 3.15 -2.42 5.47
CA ASN A 230 3.98 -3.56 5.10
C ASN A 230 5.45 -3.24 5.33
N PHE A 231 6.16 -4.13 5.99
CA PHE A 231 7.60 -4.25 5.88
C PHE A 231 7.97 -5.71 6.01
N GLY A 232 9.02 -6.11 5.32
CA GLY A 232 9.51 -7.48 5.34
C GLY A 232 10.60 -7.66 4.31
N ARG A 233 10.37 -7.20 3.07
CA ARG A 233 11.34 -7.32 1.99
C ARG A 233 12.71 -6.76 2.36
N TRP A 234 12.78 -5.62 3.02
CA TRP A 234 14.08 -5.05 3.41
C TRP A 234 14.71 -5.67 4.66
N HIS A 235 14.03 -6.64 5.28
CA HIS A 235 14.58 -7.50 6.35
C HIS A 235 15.02 -8.87 5.82
N TYR A 236 14.63 -9.28 4.60
CA TYR A 236 15.05 -10.55 4.03
C TYR A 236 15.25 -10.51 2.51
N PHE A 237 16.23 -11.27 2.05
CA PHE A 237 16.41 -11.54 0.64
C PHE A 237 16.54 -13.03 0.43
N ASN A 238 15.83 -13.58 -0.55
CA ASN A 238 15.79 -15.04 -0.78
C ASN A 238 17.17 -15.69 -0.84
N CYS A 239 18.16 -14.97 -1.39
CA CYS A 239 19.52 -15.47 -1.51
C CYS A 239 20.43 -15.13 -0.31
N LEU A 240 20.12 -14.09 0.48
CA LEU A 240 21.00 -13.62 1.57
C LEU A 240 20.47 -13.97 2.98
N GLY A 241 19.23 -14.44 3.09
CA GLY A 241 18.61 -14.81 4.35
C GLY A 241 17.76 -13.69 4.96
N LEU A 242 17.53 -13.76 6.27
CA LEU A 242 16.64 -12.89 7.05
C LEU A 242 17.42 -12.30 8.23
N GLN A 243 17.35 -10.98 8.41
CA GLN A 243 17.72 -10.31 9.65
C GLN A 243 16.63 -10.52 10.70
N GLU A 244 16.58 -11.72 11.27
CA GLU A 244 15.46 -12.15 12.10
C GLU A 244 15.28 -11.27 13.35
N ASP A 245 16.37 -10.93 14.04
CA ASP A 245 16.32 -10.15 15.28
C ASP A 245 15.75 -8.75 15.05
N THR A 246 16.20 -8.04 14.00
CA THR A 246 15.69 -6.70 13.70
C THR A 246 14.25 -6.77 13.21
N TYR A 247 13.90 -7.78 12.41
CA TYR A 247 12.52 -7.96 11.94
C TYR A 247 11.55 -8.22 13.10
N ARG A 248 11.90 -9.13 14.02
CA ARG A 248 11.12 -9.40 15.23
C ARG A 248 10.98 -8.16 16.10
N LYS A 249 12.09 -7.45 16.34
CA LYS A 249 12.08 -6.21 17.12
C LYS A 249 11.14 -5.18 16.52
N SER A 250 11.19 -4.94 15.21
CA SER A 250 10.29 -4.02 14.52
C SER A 250 8.81 -4.43 14.63
N LEU A 251 8.50 -5.72 14.51
CA LEU A 251 7.13 -6.22 14.69
C LEU A 251 6.63 -6.05 16.13
N HIS A 252 7.50 -6.26 17.13
CA HIS A 252 7.17 -5.98 18.53
C HIS A 252 6.89 -4.49 18.74
N GLN A 253 7.75 -3.59 18.23
CA GLN A 253 7.53 -2.15 18.31
C GLN A 253 6.22 -1.71 17.64
N LEU A 254 5.91 -2.25 16.46
CA LEU A 254 4.62 -1.99 15.79
C LEU A 254 3.44 -2.48 16.63
N GLY A 255 3.54 -3.69 17.19
CA GLY A 255 2.50 -4.28 18.04
C GLY A 255 2.27 -3.49 19.32
N GLU A 256 3.35 -3.06 20.00
CA GLU A 256 3.30 -2.21 21.19
C GLU A 256 2.67 -0.85 20.88
N PHE A 257 3.07 -0.21 19.78
CA PHE A 257 2.46 1.03 19.33
C PHE A 257 0.96 0.86 19.08
N TYR A 258 0.55 -0.18 18.35
CA TYR A 258 -0.86 -0.46 18.11
C TYR A 258 -1.62 -0.70 19.41
N GLN A 259 -1.09 -1.52 20.33
CA GLN A 259 -1.75 -1.78 21.61
C GLN A 259 -1.93 -0.50 22.44
N ALA A 260 -0.91 0.36 22.49
CA ALA A 260 -0.94 1.61 23.23
C ALA A 260 -1.90 2.65 22.61
N THR A 261 -2.09 2.62 21.30
CA THR A 261 -2.86 3.63 20.56
C THR A 261 -4.21 3.14 20.06
N ARG A 262 -4.56 1.86 20.27
CA ARG A 262 -5.75 1.21 19.68
C ARG A 262 -7.05 1.97 19.89
N SER A 263 -7.21 2.64 21.03
CA SER A 263 -8.42 3.42 21.35
C SER A 263 -8.57 4.66 20.45
N SER A 264 -7.46 5.29 20.06
CA SER A 264 -7.43 6.49 19.23
C SER A 264 -7.02 6.21 17.78
N PHE A 265 -6.49 5.03 17.48
CA PHE A 265 -5.97 4.64 16.17
C PHE A 265 -6.25 3.16 15.83
N PRO A 266 -7.53 2.72 15.86
CA PRO A 266 -7.90 1.31 15.82
C PRO A 266 -7.66 0.60 14.48
N ASN A 267 -7.53 1.33 13.37
CA ASN A 267 -7.63 0.75 12.04
C ASN A 267 -6.26 0.49 11.41
N LEU A 268 -5.41 -0.29 12.08
CA LEU A 268 -4.11 -0.70 11.56
C LEU A 268 -4.17 -2.14 11.08
N ILE A 269 -3.78 -2.38 9.83
CA ILE A 269 -3.77 -3.69 9.18
C ILE A 269 -2.35 -3.93 8.66
N PHE A 270 -1.73 -5.02 9.09
CA PHE A 270 -0.42 -5.43 8.60
C PHE A 270 -0.56 -6.38 7.40
N LYS A 271 0.17 -6.12 6.32
CA LYS A 271 0.29 -6.99 5.16
C LYS A 271 1.61 -7.75 5.25
N VAL A 272 1.59 -9.06 5.01
CA VAL A 272 2.81 -9.84 4.77
C VAL A 272 3.31 -9.60 3.35
N SER A 273 4.62 -9.45 3.19
CA SER A 273 5.22 -9.27 1.85
C SER A 273 4.94 -10.49 0.97
N SER A 274 4.62 -10.23 -0.30
CA SER A 274 4.42 -11.26 -1.32
C SER A 274 5.72 -12.05 -1.56
N HIS A 275 5.60 -13.24 -2.16
CA HIS A 275 6.76 -14.06 -2.48
C HIS A 275 7.63 -13.40 -3.56
N ASP A 276 8.93 -13.34 -3.32
CA ASP A 276 9.98 -13.03 -4.30
C ASP A 276 10.36 -14.30 -5.08
N HIS A 277 10.47 -14.23 -6.41
CA HIS A 277 10.87 -15.34 -7.28
C HIS A 277 12.27 -15.16 -7.90
N THR A 278 13.08 -14.27 -7.33
CA THR A 278 14.47 -14.06 -7.73
C THR A 278 15.26 -15.36 -7.50
N ALA A 279 15.82 -15.91 -8.57
CA ALA A 279 16.62 -17.13 -8.47
C ALA A 279 17.98 -16.86 -7.80
N CYS A 280 18.49 -17.84 -7.08
CA CYS A 280 19.77 -17.77 -6.40
C CYS A 280 20.81 -18.64 -7.10
N GLN A 281 22.01 -18.11 -7.32
CA GLN A 281 23.13 -18.88 -7.83
C GLN A 281 23.69 -19.81 -6.72
N GLN A 282 23.63 -21.13 -6.94
CA GLN A 282 24.20 -22.10 -6.00
C GLN A 282 25.75 -22.03 -5.98
N GLY A 283 26.35 -22.27 -4.81
CA GLY A 283 27.78 -22.53 -4.67
C GLY A 283 28.71 -21.32 -4.50
N GLN A 284 28.19 -20.09 -4.47
CA GLN A 284 28.98 -18.91 -4.11
C GLN A 284 28.81 -18.61 -2.61
N GLN A 285 29.89 -18.23 -1.91
CA GLN A 285 29.87 -17.90 -0.47
C GLN A 285 28.93 -16.74 -0.10
N ALA A 286 28.51 -15.96 -1.10
CA ALA A 286 27.32 -15.12 -1.05
C ALA A 286 26.48 -15.47 -2.28
N ALA A 287 25.27 -15.99 -2.07
CA ALA A 287 24.41 -16.33 -3.20
C ALA A 287 24.09 -15.04 -3.99
N ARG A 288 24.45 -15.06 -5.28
CA ARG A 288 24.14 -13.96 -6.20
C ARG A 288 22.73 -14.15 -6.74
N ALA A 289 21.99 -13.07 -6.83
CA ALA A 289 20.72 -13.03 -7.51
C ALA A 289 20.90 -13.17 -9.02
N ILE A 290 20.11 -14.03 -9.66
CA ILE A 290 19.92 -14.04 -11.11
C ILE A 290 18.69 -13.19 -11.37
N LYS A 291 18.92 -11.90 -11.61
CA LYS A 291 17.88 -10.86 -11.53
C LYS A 291 16.92 -10.84 -12.71
N ASP A 292 17.30 -11.43 -13.83
CA ASP A 292 16.56 -11.40 -15.10
C ASP A 292 15.65 -12.63 -15.30
N LYS A 293 15.58 -13.54 -14.32
CA LYS A 293 14.83 -14.78 -14.47
C LYS A 293 13.98 -15.09 -13.24
N CYS A 294 12.67 -14.91 -13.39
CA CYS A 294 11.70 -15.31 -12.38
C CYS A 294 11.35 -16.77 -12.62
N VAL A 295 11.72 -17.62 -11.67
CA VAL A 295 11.61 -19.07 -11.83
C VAL A 295 10.65 -19.64 -10.79
N PRO A 296 10.01 -20.78 -11.08
CA PRO A 296 9.26 -21.48 -10.06
C PRO A 296 10.22 -21.89 -8.93
N VAL A 297 9.64 -22.04 -7.74
CA VAL A 297 10.33 -22.47 -6.54
C VAL A 297 11.23 -23.69 -6.74
N SER A 298 10.78 -24.67 -7.52
CA SER A 298 11.52 -25.91 -7.80
C SER A 298 12.84 -25.68 -8.52
N GLU A 299 13.03 -24.51 -9.13
CA GLU A 299 14.17 -24.16 -9.97
C GLU A 299 15.02 -23.01 -9.40
N GLY A 300 14.48 -22.21 -8.47
CA GLY A 300 15.12 -20.98 -8.01
C GLY A 300 16.21 -21.11 -6.97
N ALA A 301 16.47 -22.32 -6.48
CA ALA A 301 17.48 -22.60 -5.46
C ALA A 301 17.41 -21.70 -4.20
N TYR A 302 16.28 -21.05 -3.95
CA TYR A 302 15.99 -20.29 -2.74
C TYR A 302 15.18 -21.14 -1.75
N PRO A 303 15.41 -21.00 -0.43
CA PRO A 303 14.67 -21.74 0.57
C PRO A 303 13.25 -21.18 0.74
N LEU A 304 12.23 -21.95 0.33
CA LEU A 304 10.81 -21.63 0.62
C LEU A 304 10.55 -21.35 2.10
N THR A 305 11.32 -21.99 2.97
CA THR A 305 11.21 -21.82 4.41
C THR A 305 11.42 -20.37 4.82
N LEU A 306 12.24 -19.59 4.10
CA LEU A 306 12.53 -18.21 4.48
C LEU A 306 11.30 -17.31 4.43
N GLY A 307 10.62 -17.25 3.29
CA GLY A 307 9.41 -16.43 3.16
C GLY A 307 8.27 -16.90 4.07
N ARG A 308 8.14 -18.23 4.27
CA ARG A 308 7.21 -18.79 5.27
C ARG A 308 7.57 -18.40 6.69
N THR A 309 8.86 -18.37 7.03
CA THR A 309 9.35 -17.92 8.34
C THR A 309 9.00 -16.45 8.56
N VAL A 310 9.22 -15.57 7.57
CA VAL A 310 8.85 -14.15 7.64
C VAL A 310 7.35 -14.00 7.92
N ALA A 311 6.50 -14.67 7.13
CA ALA A 311 5.05 -14.66 7.33
C ALA A 311 4.66 -15.17 8.73
N SER A 312 5.25 -16.29 9.16
CA SER A 312 4.96 -16.90 10.46
C SER A 312 5.41 -16.05 11.63
N ILE A 313 6.57 -15.37 11.54
CA ILE A 313 7.02 -14.43 12.56
C ILE A 313 6.04 -13.27 12.68
N GLY A 314 5.61 -12.70 11.55
CA GLY A 314 4.57 -11.67 11.51
C GLY A 314 3.31 -12.11 12.26
N GLU A 315 2.77 -13.27 11.89
CA GLU A 315 1.58 -13.86 12.55
C GLU A 315 1.80 -14.10 14.05
N GLN A 316 2.91 -14.73 14.44
CA GLN A 316 3.21 -15.08 15.82
C GLN A 316 3.41 -13.86 16.74
N VAL A 317 4.03 -12.80 16.24
CA VAL A 317 4.31 -11.59 17.02
C VAL A 317 3.06 -10.71 17.06
N LEU A 318 2.51 -10.34 15.90
CA LEU A 318 1.45 -9.34 15.80
C LEU A 318 0.09 -9.83 16.34
N SER A 319 -0.19 -11.14 16.29
CA SER A 319 -1.40 -11.69 16.91
C SER A 319 -1.46 -11.50 18.43
N ARG A 320 -0.30 -11.45 19.12
CA ARG A 320 -0.23 -11.20 20.57
C ARG A 320 -0.70 -9.80 20.94
N TYR A 321 -0.52 -8.84 20.03
CA TYR A 321 -0.96 -7.46 20.17
C TYR A 321 -2.35 -7.22 19.56
N GLY A 322 -2.94 -8.25 18.94
CA GLY A 322 -4.24 -8.15 18.27
C GLY A 322 -4.23 -7.29 17.02
N VAL A 323 -3.08 -7.14 16.35
CA VAL A 323 -2.98 -6.44 15.06
C VAL A 323 -3.55 -7.35 13.96
N PRO A 324 -4.58 -6.92 13.23
CA PRO A 324 -5.07 -7.62 12.04
C PRO A 324 -3.97 -7.80 11.01
N LEU A 325 -3.85 -9.02 10.47
CA LEU A 325 -2.82 -9.37 9.51
C LEU A 325 -3.44 -10.01 8.26
N ILE A 326 -2.96 -9.60 7.09
CA ILE A 326 -3.27 -10.20 5.80
C ILE A 326 -2.03 -10.94 5.31
N ASN A 327 -2.17 -12.26 5.14
CA ASN A 327 -1.11 -13.10 4.61
C ASN A 327 -1.42 -13.52 3.16
N THR A 328 -0.81 -12.83 2.19
CA THR A 328 -0.90 -13.20 0.76
C THR A 328 0.32 -13.98 0.27
N TYR A 329 1.26 -14.34 1.15
CA TYR A 329 2.47 -15.08 0.78
C TYR A 329 2.15 -16.37 0.04
N ASN A 330 1.32 -17.24 0.62
CA ASN A 330 1.04 -18.55 0.02
C ASN A 330 0.35 -18.46 -1.35
N ALA A 331 -0.50 -17.46 -1.56
CA ALA A 331 -1.17 -17.23 -2.84
C ALA A 331 -0.20 -16.78 -3.94
N THR A 332 0.95 -16.22 -3.56
CA THR A 332 1.94 -15.69 -4.50
C THR A 332 3.05 -16.70 -4.83
N VAL A 333 3.23 -17.77 -4.05
CA VAL A 333 4.30 -18.78 -4.26
C VAL A 333 4.29 -19.44 -5.65
N ALA A 334 3.12 -19.61 -6.26
CA ALA A 334 2.98 -20.25 -7.57
C ALA A 334 3.08 -19.24 -8.75
N LEU A 335 3.22 -17.95 -8.47
CA LEU A 335 2.97 -16.87 -9.44
C LEU A 335 4.24 -16.21 -9.99
N HIS A 336 5.31 -16.97 -10.17
CA HIS A 336 6.57 -16.50 -10.77
C HIS A 336 6.44 -15.83 -12.15
N LEU A 337 5.40 -16.17 -12.94
CA LEU A 337 5.13 -15.51 -14.23
C LEU A 337 4.28 -14.24 -14.11
N GLY A 338 3.77 -13.94 -12.92
CA GLY A 338 2.91 -12.79 -12.64
C GLY A 338 3.67 -11.49 -12.37
N HIS A 339 4.99 -11.47 -12.54
CA HIS A 339 5.81 -10.30 -12.26
C HIS A 339 5.94 -9.32 -13.43
N ILE A 340 6.24 -8.06 -13.14
CA ILE A 340 6.45 -7.03 -14.17
C ILE A 340 7.74 -7.27 -14.96
N PHE A 341 7.80 -6.68 -16.15
CA PHE A 341 9.06 -6.39 -16.81
C PHE A 341 9.46 -4.95 -16.53
N HIS A 342 10.77 -4.66 -16.54
CA HIS A 342 11.25 -3.29 -16.57
C HIS A 342 10.66 -2.53 -17.78
N PRO A 343 10.63 -1.19 -17.78
CA PRO A 343 10.01 -0.39 -18.84
C PRO A 343 10.47 -0.72 -20.27
N LEU A 344 11.72 -1.19 -20.44
CA LEU A 344 12.28 -1.62 -21.73
C LEU A 344 11.94 -3.07 -22.11
N GLY A 345 11.28 -3.84 -21.24
CA GLY A 345 10.70 -5.15 -21.56
C GLY A 345 11.66 -6.34 -21.61
N GLU A 346 12.96 -6.12 -21.48
CA GLU A 346 13.99 -7.17 -21.62
C GLU A 346 14.29 -7.92 -20.33
N VAL A 347 14.24 -7.23 -19.19
CA VAL A 347 14.54 -7.79 -17.87
C VAL A 347 13.24 -7.94 -17.09
N GLN A 348 13.02 -9.13 -16.56
CA GLN A 348 11.88 -9.41 -15.69
C GLN A 348 12.28 -9.07 -14.25
N ASP A 349 11.52 -8.20 -13.59
CA ASP A 349 11.63 -7.96 -12.15
C ASP A 349 10.99 -9.16 -11.45
N CYS A 350 11.63 -9.75 -10.43
CA CYS A 350 11.09 -10.94 -9.74
C CYS A 350 10.55 -10.66 -8.34
N LEU A 351 10.41 -9.38 -8.00
CA LEU A 351 9.87 -8.90 -6.74
C LEU A 351 8.47 -8.30 -6.96
N HIS A 352 8.33 -7.42 -7.94
CA HIS A 352 7.11 -6.64 -8.17
C HIS A 352 6.13 -7.34 -9.10
N TYR A 353 4.84 -7.22 -8.81
CA TYR A 353 3.81 -7.95 -9.53
C TYR A 353 3.08 -7.09 -10.55
N CYS A 354 2.59 -7.77 -11.58
CA CYS A 354 1.74 -7.14 -12.57
C CYS A 354 0.45 -6.60 -11.98
N SER A 355 0.08 -5.42 -12.48
CA SER A 355 -1.23 -4.79 -12.30
C SER A 355 -1.85 -4.61 -13.69
N PRO A 356 -3.05 -5.16 -13.95
CA PRO A 356 -3.86 -5.95 -13.01
C PRO A 356 -3.26 -7.35 -12.69
N GLY A 357 -3.37 -7.77 -11.43
CA GLY A 357 -2.85 -9.03 -10.90
C GLY A 357 -2.87 -9.11 -9.38
N ILE A 358 -1.69 -9.23 -8.75
CA ILE A 358 -1.56 -9.45 -7.30
C ILE A 358 -1.85 -8.22 -6.44
N PRO A 359 -1.46 -6.98 -6.83
CA PRO A 359 -1.85 -5.78 -6.10
C PRO A 359 -3.36 -5.69 -5.89
N GLU A 360 -4.16 -6.07 -6.89
CA GLU A 360 -5.62 -6.10 -6.86
C GLU A 360 -6.15 -7.18 -5.91
N TYR A 361 -5.52 -8.37 -5.88
CA TYR A 361 -5.82 -9.40 -4.89
C TYR A 361 -5.56 -8.90 -3.46
N ASP A 362 -4.46 -8.17 -3.26
CA ASP A 362 -4.16 -7.53 -1.98
C ASP A 362 -5.25 -6.48 -1.61
N MET A 363 -5.89 -5.82 -2.60
CA MET A 363 -6.96 -4.83 -2.34
C MET A 363 -8.21 -5.49 -1.80
N TRP A 364 -8.55 -6.64 -2.38
CA TRP A 364 -9.62 -7.46 -1.86
C TRP A 364 -9.33 -7.95 -0.44
N GLY A 365 -8.08 -8.36 -0.17
CA GLY A 365 -7.61 -8.71 1.18
C GLY A 365 -7.80 -7.55 2.17
N MET A 366 -7.34 -6.35 1.81
CA MET A 366 -7.47 -5.13 2.60
C MET A 366 -8.95 -4.83 2.89
N PHE A 367 -9.81 -4.90 1.89
CA PHE A 367 -11.25 -4.65 2.05
C PHE A 367 -11.90 -5.64 3.02
N LYS A 368 -11.59 -6.94 2.92
CA LYS A 368 -12.07 -7.94 3.88
C LYS A 368 -11.61 -7.64 5.31
N ALA A 369 -10.36 -7.22 5.49
CA ALA A 369 -9.86 -6.84 6.80
C ALA A 369 -10.56 -5.59 7.35
N MET A 370 -10.89 -4.61 6.50
CA MET A 370 -11.70 -3.46 6.90
C MET A 370 -13.09 -3.88 7.38
N GLN A 371 -13.74 -4.82 6.68
CA GLN A 371 -15.03 -5.38 7.11
C GLN A 371 -14.90 -6.11 8.45
N ALA A 372 -13.86 -6.93 8.63
CA ALA A 372 -13.60 -7.65 9.88
C ALA A 372 -13.36 -6.70 11.08
N LEU A 373 -12.75 -5.55 10.83
CA LEU A 373 -12.58 -4.48 11.81
C LEU A 373 -13.84 -3.63 12.04
N SER A 374 -14.95 -3.96 11.37
CA SER A 374 -16.19 -3.15 11.41
C SER A 374 -15.98 -1.70 10.99
N ILE A 375 -15.01 -1.44 10.10
CA ILE A 375 -14.82 -0.12 9.51
C ILE A 375 -15.99 0.11 8.56
N LYS A 376 -16.96 0.92 9.00
CA LYS A 376 -18.13 1.28 8.20
C LYS A 376 -17.87 2.55 7.39
N PRO A 377 -18.57 2.73 6.25
CA PRO A 377 -18.72 4.04 5.61
C PRO A 377 -19.06 5.09 6.67
N LEU A 378 -18.43 6.25 6.59
CA LEU A 378 -18.84 7.37 7.44
C LEU A 378 -20.24 7.80 6.99
N GLU A 379 -21.12 8.03 7.97
CA GLU A 379 -22.40 8.68 7.67
C GLU A 379 -22.10 10.00 6.96
N PRO A 380 -22.86 10.34 5.89
CA PRO A 380 -22.76 11.64 5.27
C PRO A 380 -22.86 12.68 6.37
N GLN A 381 -21.80 13.47 6.57
CA GLN A 381 -21.87 14.59 7.48
C GLN A 381 -22.91 15.55 6.88
N THR A 382 -24.14 15.52 7.41
CA THR A 382 -25.15 16.50 7.07
C THR A 382 -24.57 17.83 7.49
N ALA A 383 -24.13 18.62 6.52
CA ALA A 383 -23.25 19.79 6.64
C ALA A 383 -23.78 20.93 7.55
N GLY A 384 -24.85 20.71 8.33
CA GLY A 384 -25.43 21.72 9.22
C GLY A 384 -25.89 21.24 10.60
N VAL A 385 -25.75 19.96 10.98
CA VAL A 385 -26.34 19.46 12.26
C VAL A 385 -25.32 18.93 13.27
N THR A 386 -24.16 18.42 12.84
CA THR A 386 -23.20 17.75 13.74
C THR A 386 -22.16 18.68 14.38
N ALA A 387 -21.91 19.88 13.82
CA ALA A 387 -20.97 20.84 14.43
C ALA A 387 -21.36 21.22 15.88
N ALA A 388 -22.66 21.18 16.22
CA ALA A 388 -23.15 21.45 17.57
C ALA A 388 -23.11 20.22 18.51
N ALA A 389 -23.22 19.01 17.98
CA ALA A 389 -23.27 17.78 18.78
C ALA A 389 -21.88 17.26 19.16
N ASP A 390 -20.91 17.38 18.24
CA ASP A 390 -19.51 17.01 18.53
C ASP A 390 -18.87 18.00 19.53
N ALA A 391 -19.31 19.26 19.54
CA ALA A 391 -18.94 20.25 20.56
C ALA A 391 -19.47 19.92 21.97
N ALA A 392 -20.61 19.22 22.07
CA ALA A 392 -21.25 18.84 23.34
C ALA A 392 -20.71 17.52 23.91
N ALA A 393 -20.19 16.61 23.07
CA ALA A 393 -19.55 15.38 23.54
C ALA A 393 -18.08 15.59 23.96
N ALA A 394 -17.39 16.57 23.36
CA ALA A 394 -16.03 16.93 23.70
C ALA A 394 -15.91 17.66 25.06
N THR A 395 -16.99 18.28 25.55
CA THR A 395 -16.99 19.05 26.81
C THR A 395 -16.88 18.18 28.06
N ALA A 396 -17.10 16.86 27.97
CA ALA A 396 -17.03 15.95 29.12
C ALA A 396 -15.63 15.32 29.33
N ALA A 397 -14.66 15.55 28.44
CA ALA A 397 -13.33 14.94 28.49
C ALA A 397 -12.16 15.93 28.27
N ALA A 398 -12.41 17.24 28.17
CA ALA A 398 -11.46 18.17 27.55
C ALA A 398 -11.17 19.46 28.34
N ASP A 399 -10.87 19.39 29.64
CA ASP A 399 -10.25 20.53 30.33
C ASP A 399 -8.72 20.61 30.13
N GLU A 400 -8.09 19.63 29.45
CA GLU A 400 -6.62 19.62 29.27
C GLU A 400 -6.15 19.56 27.79
N ALA A 401 -7.06 19.55 26.80
CA ALA A 401 -6.70 19.43 25.38
C ALA A 401 -7.36 20.47 24.44
N ALA A 402 -8.05 21.48 24.98
CA ALA A 402 -9.02 22.30 24.24
C ALA A 402 -8.46 23.58 23.58
N ALA A 403 -7.32 23.50 22.88
CA ALA A 403 -6.84 24.61 22.03
C ALA A 403 -6.71 24.25 20.52
N ALA A 404 -6.93 22.99 20.12
CA ALA A 404 -6.62 22.54 18.76
C ALA A 404 -7.82 22.06 17.90
N ALA A 405 -9.05 22.02 18.41
CA ALA A 405 -10.13 21.24 17.78
C ALA A 405 -11.29 22.04 17.12
N ALA A 406 -11.22 23.37 17.00
CA ALA A 406 -12.41 24.18 16.68
C ALA A 406 -12.54 24.70 15.24
N ALA A 407 -11.71 24.28 14.29
CA ALA A 407 -11.94 24.55 12.88
C ALA A 407 -12.02 23.21 12.14
N GLU A 408 -13.20 22.89 11.60
CA GLU A 408 -13.30 21.92 10.53
C GLU A 408 -12.33 22.38 9.44
N PRO A 409 -11.21 21.69 9.21
CA PRO A 409 -10.17 22.24 8.36
C PRO A 409 -10.76 22.36 6.97
N ALA A 410 -10.79 23.59 6.45
CA ALA A 410 -11.04 23.86 5.04
C ALA A 410 -10.32 22.79 4.23
N ALA A 411 -11.01 22.19 3.26
CA ALA A 411 -10.53 21.07 2.46
C ALA A 411 -9.02 21.20 2.23
N GLN A 412 -8.23 20.32 2.85
CA GLN A 412 -6.79 20.49 3.00
C GLN A 412 -6.19 20.84 1.63
N ALA A 413 -5.59 22.02 1.54
CA ALA A 413 -5.08 22.53 0.27
C ALA A 413 -4.10 21.53 -0.33
N CYS A 414 -4.32 21.16 -1.60
CA CYS A 414 -3.41 20.29 -2.32
C CYS A 414 -2.13 21.08 -2.62
N VAL A 415 -1.00 20.62 -2.09
CA VAL A 415 0.33 21.05 -2.53
C VAL A 415 0.83 19.98 -3.50
N PRO A 416 0.94 20.26 -4.81
CA PRO A 416 1.31 19.24 -5.79
C PRO A 416 2.68 18.60 -5.51
N VAL A 417 2.77 17.29 -5.69
CA VAL A 417 4.02 16.53 -5.69
C VAL A 417 4.31 16.11 -7.12
N THR A 418 5.20 16.84 -7.78
CA THR A 418 5.52 16.63 -9.21
C THR A 418 6.75 15.75 -9.44
N ASP A 419 7.49 15.41 -8.38
CA ASP A 419 8.72 14.63 -8.46
C ASP A 419 8.69 13.48 -7.43
N THR A 420 9.34 12.37 -7.74
CA THR A 420 9.65 11.29 -6.80
C THR A 420 10.90 11.58 -5.99
N ILE A 421 11.81 12.39 -6.54
CA ILE A 421 13.08 12.74 -5.94
C ILE A 421 12.85 13.76 -4.80
N PRO A 422 13.38 13.49 -3.59
CA PRO A 422 13.26 14.42 -2.47
C PRO A 422 14.03 15.72 -2.72
N PRO A 423 13.51 16.90 -2.36
CA PRO A 423 14.24 18.17 -2.50
C PRO A 423 15.63 18.16 -1.82
N PRO A 424 16.56 19.05 -2.22
CA PRO A 424 17.85 19.21 -1.55
C PRO A 424 17.72 19.34 -0.02
N GLY A 425 18.54 18.58 0.71
CA GLY A 425 18.58 18.58 2.18
C GLY A 425 17.53 17.70 2.86
N TRP A 426 16.62 17.07 2.12
CA TRP A 426 15.65 16.13 2.70
C TRP A 426 16.29 14.78 3.03
N SER A 427 17.16 14.28 2.15
CA SER A 427 17.85 13.00 2.30
C SER A 427 19.36 13.17 2.25
N TYR A 428 20.02 12.80 3.36
CA TYR A 428 21.48 12.76 3.40
C TYR A 428 22.05 11.77 2.38
N TYR A 429 21.44 10.58 2.29
CA TYR A 429 21.89 9.54 1.36
C TYR A 429 21.80 10.03 -0.08
N TYR A 430 20.64 10.56 -0.47
CA TYR A 430 20.42 11.02 -1.83
C TYR A 430 21.38 12.16 -2.20
N ASP A 431 21.53 13.13 -1.31
CA ASP A 431 22.43 14.27 -1.51
C ASP A 431 23.90 13.82 -1.64
N SER A 432 24.34 12.90 -0.80
CA SER A 432 25.74 12.43 -0.77
C SER A 432 26.11 11.57 -1.98
N LYS A 433 25.18 10.76 -2.49
CA LYS A 433 25.43 9.82 -3.59
C LYS A 433 25.15 10.41 -4.97
N PHE A 434 24.05 11.13 -5.13
CA PHE A 434 23.57 11.55 -6.45
C PHE A 434 23.84 13.02 -6.75
N ARG A 435 23.76 13.91 -5.75
CA ARG A 435 23.93 15.36 -6.01
C ARG A 435 25.38 15.83 -5.94
N ARG A 436 26.22 15.25 -5.09
CA ARG A 436 27.63 15.67 -4.92
C ARG A 436 28.60 15.11 -5.97
N GLY A 437 28.19 14.09 -6.73
CA GLY A 437 29.02 13.47 -7.77
C GLY A 437 29.05 14.21 -9.11
N GLY A 438 28.09 15.10 -9.36
CA GLY A 438 28.05 15.94 -10.57
C GLY A 438 28.91 17.18 -10.37
N SER A 439 30.14 17.18 -10.88
CA SER A 439 30.88 18.42 -11.07
C SER A 439 30.04 19.36 -11.95
N ALA A 440 29.97 20.63 -11.57
CA ALA A 440 29.17 21.67 -12.24
C ALA A 440 29.65 22.04 -13.67
N ALA A 441 30.37 21.15 -14.37
CA ALA A 441 31.05 21.44 -15.62
C ALA A 441 30.49 20.72 -16.86
N GLY A 442 29.41 19.92 -16.74
CA GLY A 442 28.77 19.32 -17.90
C GLY A 442 27.29 19.08 -17.65
N GLY A 443 26.43 19.83 -18.34
CA GLY A 443 24.98 19.62 -18.35
C GLY A 443 24.60 18.32 -19.07
N GLY A 444 25.05 17.18 -18.56
CA GLY A 444 24.59 15.86 -18.96
C GLY A 444 23.29 15.54 -18.24
N ASP A 445 22.27 15.15 -19.01
CA ASP A 445 20.94 14.81 -18.53
C ASP A 445 20.98 13.81 -17.36
N VAL A 446 20.35 14.19 -16.24
CA VAL A 446 20.02 13.31 -15.10
C VAL A 446 19.17 12.11 -15.55
N ALA A 447 18.56 12.17 -16.74
CA ALA A 447 17.83 11.06 -17.36
C ALA A 447 18.70 9.85 -17.72
N GLN A 448 20.04 9.98 -17.70
CA GLN A 448 20.98 8.89 -17.97
C GLN A 448 21.52 8.24 -16.69
N MET A 449 20.72 8.24 -15.61
CA MET A 449 20.95 7.36 -14.45
C MET A 449 20.80 5.91 -14.94
N ARG A 450 21.94 5.21 -14.96
CA ARG A 450 22.14 3.91 -15.61
C ARG A 450 21.17 2.84 -15.10
N GLN A 451 20.74 2.00 -16.03
CA GLN A 451 20.10 0.70 -15.80
C GLN A 451 20.82 -0.11 -14.69
N ASP A 452 22.15 0.01 -14.62
CA ASP A 452 23.03 -0.65 -13.66
C ASP A 452 22.82 -0.21 -12.18
N GLU A 453 22.14 0.92 -11.93
CA GLU A 453 21.84 1.43 -10.59
C GLU A 453 20.41 1.10 -10.14
N TRP A 454 19.49 0.90 -11.09
CA TRP A 454 18.21 0.22 -10.82
C TRP A 454 18.43 -1.19 -10.29
N ASP A 455 19.54 -1.84 -10.68
CA ASP A 455 19.92 -3.15 -10.15
C ASP A 455 20.17 -3.14 -8.62
N VAL A 456 20.42 -2.00 -7.98
CA VAL A 456 20.57 -1.91 -6.50
C VAL A 456 19.23 -1.60 -5.80
N LEU A 457 18.21 -1.22 -6.58
CA LEU A 457 16.90 -0.74 -6.10
C LEU A 457 15.77 -1.78 -6.22
N VAL A 458 16.08 -3.00 -6.66
CA VAL A 458 15.17 -4.17 -6.75
C VAL A 458 15.64 -5.31 -5.84
#